data_AF-A0AAU0KA74-F1
#
_entry.id   AF-A0AAU0KA74-F1
#
_cell.length_a   1.000
_cell.length_b   1.000
_cell.length_c   1.000
_cell.angle_alpha   90.00
_cell.angle_beta   90.00
_cell.angle_gamma   90.00
#
_symmetry.space_group_name_H-M   'P 1'
#
loop_
_entity.id
_entity.type
_entity.pdbx_description
1 polymer ?
#
loop_
_entity_poly.entity_id
_entity_poly.type
_entity_poly.pdbx_seq_one_letter_code
_entity_poly.pdbx_strand_id
1 'polypeptide(L)'
;MKVKVTGRRKPPFGRKAAALLLALALGGTTGAGSALGVDVTGDHLRIGSGAVLGSVSESVIGTSAKALGHHSVAIGYEAWATDDESYAIGCNAKATGGVSFAIGSNAKAKGMRSTALGFHAETDGQDSLALMGTTSTAATHGIAIGGQVTVADGVALGSYSKADTKAGQLGYLGNSSDGREWRATRAALSVGDTSSSTPASMRVTRQITGLTGTKVTYGIDKTKLVQNIIGSVINQINNGSTPITNVQAKFKIADAGTGTKTITADKTGTETIKFEGDGTYITSAMTANGVKYSLDTAALNNAIGGAANWTVKDNESPTPGSKQINAATPLVVKGENGVTTKVDTGGLTIGLNGANLSSTINNSSTVI
;
A
#
# COMPACT_ATOMS: atom_id res chain seq x y z
N MET A 1 -68.24 1.38 90.16
CA MET A 1 -67.88 0.14 90.92
C MET A 1 -68.47 -1.05 90.17
N LYS A 2 -67.70 -2.13 90.00
CA LYS A 2 -67.93 -3.32 89.16
C LYS A 2 -69.39 -3.75 88.99
N VAL A 3 -69.81 -4.07 87.76
CA VAL A 3 -70.83 -5.11 87.54
C VAL A 3 -70.31 -6.13 86.52
N LYS A 4 -70.29 -7.37 87.00
CA LYS A 4 -69.83 -8.60 86.37
C LYS A 4 -71.02 -9.28 85.67
N VAL A 5 -70.77 -9.70 84.43
CA VAL A 5 -71.40 -10.74 83.59
C VAL A 5 -72.68 -11.44 84.08
N THR A 6 -73.71 -11.42 83.23
CA THR A 6 -74.57 -12.57 82.84
C THR A 6 -74.92 -12.33 81.37
N GLY A 7 -74.83 -13.24 80.39
CA GLY A 7 -75.31 -14.60 80.30
C GLY A 7 -76.08 -14.74 78.97
N ARG A 8 -75.46 -15.41 77.98
CA ARG A 8 -76.00 -16.06 76.76
C ARG A 8 -77.28 -15.53 76.09
N ARG A 9 -77.16 -15.13 74.81
CA ARG A 9 -78.13 -15.47 73.74
C ARG A 9 -77.40 -15.69 72.41
N LYS A 10 -77.46 -16.92 71.88
CA LYS A 10 -77.26 -17.21 70.45
C LYS A 10 -78.49 -16.68 69.70
N PRO A 11 -78.36 -15.93 68.60
CA PRO A 11 -79.43 -15.82 67.62
C PRO A 11 -79.19 -16.73 66.40
N PRO A 12 -80.25 -17.10 65.68
CA PRO A 12 -80.26 -18.17 64.71
C PRO A 12 -80.09 -17.62 63.29
N PHE A 13 -79.15 -18.16 62.51
CA PHE A 13 -79.14 -17.96 61.06
C PHE A 13 -79.35 -19.31 60.36
N GLY A 14 -80.63 -19.59 60.13
CA GLY A 14 -81.07 -20.55 59.14
C GLY A 14 -81.03 -19.92 57.74
N ARG A 15 -80.48 -20.68 56.79
CA ARG A 15 -80.92 -20.75 55.38
C ARG A 15 -81.06 -19.42 54.62
N LYS A 16 -80.01 -18.60 54.56
CA LYS A 16 -79.76 -17.64 53.44
C LYS A 16 -78.26 -17.48 53.14
N ALA A 17 -77.53 -18.59 53.04
CA ALA A 17 -76.14 -18.62 52.56
C ALA A 17 -75.96 -19.70 51.48
N ALA A 18 -76.95 -19.84 50.60
CA ALA A 18 -76.93 -20.73 49.46
C ALA A 18 -77.29 -19.91 48.21
N ALA A 19 -76.34 -19.10 47.73
CA ALA A 19 -76.24 -18.54 46.37
C ALA A 19 -75.21 -17.40 46.30
N LEU A 20 -73.94 -17.68 46.61
CA LEU A 20 -72.80 -16.99 45.99
C LEU A 20 -71.53 -17.83 46.17
N LEU A 21 -71.60 -19.09 45.78
CA LEU A 21 -70.44 -19.90 45.44
C LEU A 21 -70.53 -20.12 43.92
N LEU A 22 -70.33 -19.03 43.16
CA LEU A 22 -70.26 -19.08 41.70
C LEU A 22 -68.89 -19.65 41.33
N ALA A 23 -68.85 -20.97 41.20
CA ALA A 23 -67.90 -21.80 40.44
C ALA A 23 -66.59 -21.12 39.98
N LEU A 24 -65.54 -21.20 40.79
CA LEU A 24 -64.22 -21.56 40.26
C LEU A 24 -64.13 -23.09 40.39
N ALA A 25 -64.50 -23.79 39.32
CA ALA A 25 -64.41 -25.23 39.23
C ALA A 25 -62.94 -25.67 39.35
N LEU A 26 -62.54 -26.06 40.55
CA LEU A 26 -61.47 -27.01 40.79
C LEU A 26 -61.98 -28.38 40.32
N GLY A 27 -61.33 -28.98 39.32
CA GLY A 27 -61.46 -30.40 39.02
C GLY A 27 -61.91 -30.74 37.60
N GLY A 28 -60.93 -30.97 36.74
CA GLY A 28 -60.93 -31.94 35.64
C GLY A 28 -62.08 -31.94 34.64
N THR A 29 -61.82 -31.49 33.41
CA THR A 29 -62.13 -32.30 32.23
C THR A 29 -61.17 -31.94 31.09
N THR A 30 -60.74 -32.99 30.41
CA THR A 30 -60.17 -32.98 29.06
C THR A 30 -61.08 -32.21 28.11
N GLY A 31 -60.58 -31.14 27.48
CA GLY A 31 -61.25 -30.51 26.35
C GLY A 31 -61.52 -29.01 26.52
N ALA A 32 -61.28 -28.30 25.42
CA ALA A 32 -61.51 -26.88 25.19
C ALA A 32 -62.64 -26.24 26.03
N GLY A 33 -62.27 -25.28 26.89
CA GLY A 33 -63.21 -24.27 27.39
C GLY A 33 -63.36 -24.22 28.91
N SER A 34 -62.47 -23.46 29.57
CA SER A 34 -62.74 -22.88 30.90
C SER A 34 -62.57 -21.37 30.80
N ALA A 35 -63.53 -20.60 31.31
CA ALA A 35 -63.64 -19.15 31.12
C ALA A 35 -62.48 -18.32 31.71
N LEU A 36 -61.64 -18.93 32.56
CA LEU A 36 -60.40 -18.35 33.08
C LEU A 36 -59.14 -19.10 32.62
N GLY A 37 -59.30 -20.22 31.90
CA GLY A 37 -58.21 -20.99 31.29
C GLY A 37 -57.14 -21.52 32.25
N VAL A 38 -57.40 -21.56 33.57
CA VAL A 38 -56.43 -22.06 34.56
C VAL A 38 -56.68 -23.56 34.81
N ASP A 39 -55.70 -24.39 34.46
CA ASP A 39 -55.65 -25.83 34.73
C ASP A 39 -54.32 -26.13 35.46
N VAL A 40 -54.43 -26.61 36.70
CA VAL A 40 -53.30 -27.07 37.51
C VAL A 40 -53.55 -28.55 37.79
N THR A 41 -52.84 -29.41 37.06
CA THR A 41 -52.96 -30.87 37.17
C THR A 41 -51.58 -31.50 37.26
N GLY A 42 -51.37 -32.37 38.25
CA GLY A 42 -50.06 -32.96 38.52
C GLY A 42 -49.00 -31.89 38.78
N ASP A 43 -47.89 -31.96 38.03
CA ASP A 43 -46.74 -31.05 38.15
C ASP A 43 -46.78 -29.88 37.15
N HIS A 44 -47.95 -29.58 36.58
CA HIS A 44 -48.10 -28.61 35.49
C HIS A 44 -48.95 -27.40 35.84
N LEU A 45 -48.66 -26.27 35.20
CA LEU A 45 -49.47 -25.05 35.25
C LEU A 45 -49.90 -24.66 33.84
N ARG A 46 -51.20 -24.56 33.59
CA ARG A 46 -51.78 -24.00 32.36
C ARG A 46 -52.62 -22.79 32.70
N ILE A 47 -52.40 -21.67 32.03
CA ILE A 47 -53.20 -20.46 32.13
C ILE A 47 -53.42 -19.90 30.72
N GLY A 48 -54.67 -19.80 30.26
CA GLY A 48 -55.04 -19.11 29.02
C GLY A 48 -55.84 -19.96 28.03
N SER A 49 -56.67 -19.30 27.23
CA SER A 49 -57.46 -19.97 26.19
C SER A 49 -56.56 -20.54 25.10
N GLY A 50 -56.73 -21.82 24.74
CA GLY A 50 -55.92 -22.48 23.72
C GLY A 50 -54.47 -22.77 24.13
N ALA A 51 -54.11 -22.64 25.41
CA ALA A 51 -52.83 -23.09 25.95
C ALA A 51 -52.70 -24.62 25.83
N VAL A 52 -51.54 -25.11 25.37
CA VAL A 52 -51.28 -26.55 25.16
C VAL A 52 -50.02 -26.98 25.91
N LEU A 53 -50.10 -28.10 26.64
CA LEU A 53 -48.91 -28.84 27.07
C LEU A 53 -48.78 -30.15 26.29
N GLY A 54 -47.57 -30.53 25.92
CA GLY A 54 -47.29 -31.70 25.08
C GLY A 54 -46.73 -32.92 25.82
N SER A 55 -46.24 -32.77 27.05
CA SER A 55 -45.40 -33.73 27.78
C SER A 55 -45.61 -33.64 29.31
N VAL A 56 -44.56 -33.87 30.13
CA VAL A 56 -44.53 -33.86 31.61
C VAL A 56 -43.76 -32.63 32.17
N SER A 57 -44.24 -32.12 33.32
CA SER A 57 -43.67 -31.01 34.11
C SER A 57 -43.45 -29.66 33.38
N GLU A 58 -44.39 -29.22 32.54
CA GLU A 58 -44.33 -27.90 31.87
C GLU A 58 -45.22 -26.81 32.51
N SER A 59 -44.91 -25.57 32.15
CA SER A 59 -45.72 -24.40 32.51
C SER A 59 -46.08 -23.56 31.28
N VAL A 60 -47.36 -23.30 31.08
CA VAL A 60 -47.88 -22.42 30.03
C VAL A 60 -48.74 -21.31 30.61
N ILE A 61 -48.43 -20.07 30.25
CA ILE A 61 -49.20 -18.89 30.64
C ILE A 61 -49.38 -17.98 29.43
N GLY A 62 -50.53 -18.01 28.77
CA GLY A 62 -50.86 -17.15 27.65
C GLY A 62 -51.85 -17.77 26.68
N THR A 63 -52.66 -16.95 26.03
CA THR A 63 -53.56 -17.41 24.97
C THR A 63 -52.73 -18.01 23.82
N SER A 64 -53.10 -19.22 23.38
CA SER A 64 -52.43 -19.96 22.29
C SER A 64 -50.94 -20.29 22.54
N ALA A 65 -50.46 -20.19 23.77
CA ALA A 65 -49.11 -20.58 24.14
C ALA A 65 -48.95 -22.10 24.20
N LYS A 66 -47.75 -22.61 23.94
CA LYS A 66 -47.47 -24.05 23.81
C LYS A 66 -46.14 -24.40 24.46
N ALA A 67 -46.16 -25.28 25.46
CA ALA A 67 -44.96 -25.91 26.01
C ALA A 67 -45.03 -27.41 25.70
N LEU A 68 -44.31 -27.86 24.67
CA LEU A 68 -44.45 -29.20 24.09
C LEU A 68 -43.31 -30.15 24.48
N GLY A 69 -42.17 -29.63 24.92
CA GLY A 69 -41.03 -30.43 25.37
C GLY A 69 -41.07 -30.72 26.87
N HIS A 70 -40.35 -31.75 27.31
CA HIS A 70 -40.20 -32.10 28.72
C HIS A 70 -39.58 -30.91 29.49
N HIS A 71 -40.12 -30.56 30.67
CA HIS A 71 -39.65 -29.43 31.48
C HIS A 71 -39.66 -28.06 30.77
N SER A 72 -40.43 -27.92 29.68
CA SER A 72 -40.47 -26.66 28.92
C SER A 72 -41.38 -25.61 29.56
N VAL A 73 -41.15 -24.33 29.25
CA VAL A 73 -41.94 -23.21 29.78
C VAL A 73 -42.30 -22.25 28.66
N ALA A 74 -43.59 -21.95 28.49
CA ALA A 74 -44.06 -20.97 27.51
C ALA A 74 -44.97 -19.91 28.13
N ILE A 75 -44.51 -18.67 28.19
CA ILE A 75 -45.22 -17.55 28.81
C ILE A 75 -45.39 -16.42 27.80
N GLY A 76 -46.63 -16.06 27.46
CA GLY A 76 -46.99 -14.98 26.54
C GLY A 76 -47.97 -15.43 25.46
N TYR A 77 -48.69 -14.48 24.84
CA TYR A 77 -49.55 -14.77 23.69
C TYR A 77 -48.73 -15.46 22.58
N GLU A 78 -49.16 -16.64 22.13
CA GLU A 78 -48.46 -17.44 21.11
C GLU A 78 -46.99 -17.78 21.41
N ALA A 79 -46.57 -17.83 22.69
CA ALA A 79 -45.23 -18.28 23.07
C ALA A 79 -45.09 -19.80 22.87
N TRP A 80 -44.05 -20.27 22.19
CA TRP A 80 -43.83 -21.69 21.86
C TRP A 80 -42.48 -22.19 22.38
N ALA A 81 -42.50 -23.13 23.32
CA ALA A 81 -41.36 -23.88 23.79
C ALA A 81 -41.53 -25.34 23.33
N THR A 82 -40.90 -25.73 22.22
CA THR A 82 -41.27 -26.98 21.50
C THR A 82 -40.34 -28.16 21.72
N ASP A 83 -39.16 -27.93 22.31
CA ASP A 83 -38.14 -28.94 22.55
C ASP A 83 -37.89 -29.09 24.06
N ASP A 84 -37.19 -30.14 24.47
CA ASP A 84 -36.95 -30.45 25.88
C ASP A 84 -36.13 -29.35 26.55
N GLU A 85 -36.52 -29.00 27.78
CA GLU A 85 -35.91 -27.94 28.59
C GLU A 85 -35.84 -26.59 27.85
N SER A 86 -36.79 -26.31 26.95
CA SER A 86 -36.88 -25.03 26.24
C SER A 86 -37.75 -24.00 26.97
N TYR A 87 -37.36 -22.72 26.91
CA TYR A 87 -38.01 -21.64 27.67
C TYR A 87 -38.35 -20.48 26.73
N ALA A 88 -39.64 -20.29 26.42
CA ALA A 88 -40.15 -19.22 25.58
C ALA A 88 -40.95 -18.21 26.41
N ILE A 89 -40.43 -17.00 26.61
CA ILE A 89 -41.05 -15.98 27.46
C ILE A 89 -41.20 -14.67 26.66
N GLY A 90 -42.41 -14.40 26.18
CA GLY A 90 -42.75 -13.20 25.42
C GLY A 90 -43.85 -13.48 24.39
N CYS A 91 -44.51 -12.42 23.91
CA CYS A 91 -45.47 -12.52 22.81
C CYS A 91 -44.77 -13.09 21.55
N ASN A 92 -45.26 -14.21 21.03
CA ASN A 92 -44.69 -14.92 19.86
C ASN A 92 -43.20 -15.31 20.04
N ALA A 93 -42.72 -15.48 21.29
CA ALA A 93 -41.39 -16.02 21.55
C ALA A 93 -41.34 -17.51 21.18
N LYS A 94 -40.23 -17.99 20.58
CA LYS A 94 -40.10 -19.37 20.10
C LYS A 94 -38.77 -19.98 20.53
N ALA A 95 -38.81 -20.88 21.49
CA ALA A 95 -37.67 -21.71 21.91
C ALA A 95 -37.86 -23.10 21.30
N THR A 96 -37.19 -23.37 20.18
CA THR A 96 -37.40 -24.60 19.39
C THR A 96 -36.19 -25.52 19.38
N GLY A 97 -35.06 -25.12 19.98
CA GLY A 97 -33.94 -26.02 20.25
C GLY A 97 -33.98 -26.57 21.68
N GLY A 98 -33.47 -27.78 21.91
CA GLY A 98 -33.37 -28.33 23.26
C GLY A 98 -32.48 -27.48 24.16
N VAL A 99 -32.85 -27.31 25.42
CA VAL A 99 -32.15 -26.48 26.42
C VAL A 99 -32.00 -25.01 25.97
N SER A 100 -32.93 -24.50 25.16
CA SER A 100 -32.86 -23.15 24.59
C SER A 100 -33.70 -22.12 25.34
N PHE A 101 -33.31 -20.85 25.26
CA PHE A 101 -33.98 -19.73 25.92
C PHE A 101 -34.35 -18.64 24.92
N ALA A 102 -35.64 -18.41 24.67
CA ALA A 102 -36.16 -17.33 23.85
C ALA A 102 -36.97 -16.35 24.72
N ILE A 103 -36.37 -15.23 25.11
CA ILE A 103 -36.96 -14.26 26.04
C ILE A 103 -37.10 -12.90 25.35
N GLY A 104 -38.33 -12.42 25.20
CA GLY A 104 -38.66 -11.18 24.50
C GLY A 104 -39.71 -11.41 23.41
N SER A 105 -40.45 -10.36 23.05
CA SER A 105 -41.45 -10.45 21.99
C SER A 105 -40.77 -10.78 20.65
N ASN A 106 -41.26 -11.83 19.96
CA ASN A 106 -40.70 -12.38 18.72
C ASN A 106 -39.26 -12.92 18.84
N ALA A 107 -38.72 -13.16 20.03
CA ALA A 107 -37.42 -13.80 20.20
C ALA A 107 -37.46 -15.25 19.69
N LYS A 108 -36.40 -15.73 19.04
CA LYS A 108 -36.33 -17.10 18.49
C LYS A 108 -35.02 -17.78 18.86
N ALA A 109 -35.09 -18.83 19.66
CA ALA A 109 -33.96 -19.69 19.98
C ALA A 109 -34.10 -21.04 19.29
N LYS A 110 -33.52 -21.18 18.10
CA LYS A 110 -33.70 -22.37 17.25
C LYS A 110 -32.60 -23.42 17.44
N GLY A 111 -31.41 -23.00 17.87
CA GLY A 111 -30.29 -23.89 18.10
C GLY A 111 -30.39 -24.61 19.45
N MET A 112 -29.86 -25.83 19.53
CA MET A 112 -29.71 -26.52 20.82
C MET A 112 -28.76 -25.71 21.73
N ARG A 113 -29.11 -25.58 23.01
CA ARG A 113 -28.40 -24.77 24.02
C ARG A 113 -28.22 -23.30 23.60
N SER A 114 -29.08 -22.77 22.73
CA SER A 114 -28.99 -21.38 22.28
C SER A 114 -29.81 -20.43 23.17
N THR A 115 -29.39 -19.17 23.22
CA THR A 115 -30.07 -18.12 24.00
C THR A 115 -30.35 -16.89 23.12
N ALA A 116 -31.61 -16.58 22.91
CA ALA A 116 -32.09 -15.35 22.27
C ALA A 116 -32.82 -14.47 23.28
N LEU A 117 -32.22 -13.35 23.68
CA LEU A 117 -32.76 -12.41 24.67
C LEU A 117 -32.95 -11.01 24.05
N GLY A 118 -34.20 -10.59 23.87
CA GLY A 118 -34.59 -9.28 23.37
C GLY A 118 -35.66 -9.34 22.27
N PHE A 119 -36.26 -8.20 21.96
CA PHE A 119 -37.24 -8.09 20.87
C PHE A 119 -36.61 -8.51 19.54
N HIS A 120 -37.16 -9.53 18.87
CA HIS A 120 -36.63 -10.08 17.61
C HIS A 120 -35.18 -10.62 17.67
N ALA A 121 -34.62 -10.91 18.85
CA ALA A 121 -33.34 -11.61 18.92
C ALA A 121 -33.50 -13.03 18.36
N GLU A 122 -32.52 -13.53 17.61
CA GLU A 122 -32.62 -14.81 16.91
C GLU A 122 -31.29 -15.59 17.00
N THR A 123 -31.37 -16.86 17.37
CA THR A 123 -30.21 -17.77 17.35
C THR A 123 -30.53 -18.97 16.48
N ASP A 124 -29.77 -19.15 15.41
CA ASP A 124 -29.92 -20.28 14.48
C ASP A 124 -28.97 -21.42 14.82
N GLY A 125 -27.82 -21.09 15.42
CA GLY A 125 -26.78 -22.07 15.71
C GLY A 125 -26.85 -22.70 17.09
N GLN A 126 -26.34 -23.92 17.21
CA GLN A 126 -26.09 -24.57 18.50
C GLN A 126 -25.11 -23.74 19.35
N ASP A 127 -25.30 -23.74 20.67
CA ASP A 127 -24.40 -23.08 21.64
C ASP A 127 -24.17 -21.59 21.33
N SER A 128 -25.19 -20.92 20.80
CA SER A 128 -25.10 -19.53 20.35
C SER A 128 -25.88 -18.57 21.25
N LEU A 129 -25.48 -17.30 21.22
CA LEU A 129 -26.06 -16.24 22.05
C LEU A 129 -26.40 -15.04 21.18
N ALA A 130 -27.65 -14.60 21.23
CA ALA A 130 -28.11 -13.35 20.64
C ALA A 130 -28.75 -12.48 21.73
N LEU A 131 -28.14 -11.33 21.99
CA LEU A 131 -28.61 -10.35 22.97
C LEU A 131 -28.98 -9.06 22.24
N MET A 132 -30.15 -8.51 22.57
CA MET A 132 -30.65 -7.21 22.13
C MET A 132 -31.10 -7.14 20.66
N GLY A 133 -32.42 -7.11 20.41
CA GLY A 133 -32.99 -6.42 19.24
C GLY A 133 -32.96 -7.12 17.88
N THR A 134 -33.59 -6.46 16.90
CA THR A 134 -33.90 -6.89 15.52
C THR A 134 -32.71 -7.29 14.65
N THR A 135 -31.50 -6.93 15.07
CA THR A 135 -30.26 -7.22 14.34
C THR A 135 -29.45 -8.33 14.98
N SER A 136 -29.86 -8.86 16.13
CA SER A 136 -29.10 -9.88 16.85
C SER A 136 -29.38 -11.26 16.34
N THR A 137 -28.53 -11.72 15.42
CA THR A 137 -28.57 -13.08 14.86
C THR A 137 -27.26 -13.80 15.15
N ALA A 138 -27.31 -15.05 15.62
CA ALA A 138 -26.10 -15.83 15.87
C ALA A 138 -26.09 -17.20 15.20
N ALA A 139 -25.02 -17.46 14.43
CA ALA A 139 -24.63 -18.77 13.94
C ALA A 139 -24.03 -19.66 15.06
N THR A 140 -23.65 -20.91 14.74
CA THR A 140 -23.15 -21.90 15.71
C THR A 140 -21.94 -21.38 16.51
N HIS A 141 -21.94 -21.56 17.84
CA HIS A 141 -20.95 -20.99 18.76
C HIS A 141 -20.79 -19.46 18.66
N GLY A 142 -21.73 -18.77 18.01
CA GLY A 142 -21.67 -17.34 17.75
C GLY A 142 -22.19 -16.53 18.92
N ILE A 143 -21.60 -15.35 19.13
CA ILE A 143 -22.08 -14.39 20.13
C ILE A 143 -22.41 -13.07 19.43
N ALA A 144 -23.69 -12.75 19.36
CA ALA A 144 -24.24 -11.51 18.85
C ALA A 144 -24.76 -10.66 20.01
N ILE A 145 -24.22 -9.45 20.18
CA ILE A 145 -24.72 -8.46 21.14
C ILE A 145 -25.09 -7.20 20.36
N GLY A 146 -26.33 -7.10 19.89
CA GLY A 146 -26.82 -6.06 18.99
C GLY A 146 -26.38 -6.21 17.53
N GLY A 147 -25.59 -7.23 17.18
CA GLY A 147 -24.99 -7.41 15.86
C GLY A 147 -25.31 -8.76 15.22
N GLN A 148 -24.78 -9.01 14.03
CA GLN A 148 -25.01 -10.24 13.27
C GLN A 148 -23.76 -11.11 13.22
N VAL A 149 -23.90 -12.39 13.57
CA VAL A 149 -22.85 -13.40 13.38
C VAL A 149 -23.31 -14.38 12.32
N THR A 150 -22.64 -14.38 11.17
CA THR A 150 -23.02 -15.19 10.00
C THR A 150 -22.10 -16.39 9.75
N VAL A 151 -21.04 -16.51 10.55
CA VAL A 151 -20.07 -17.62 10.50
C VAL A 151 -19.94 -18.23 11.89
N ALA A 152 -19.73 -19.55 11.95
CA ALA A 152 -19.53 -20.24 13.20
C ALA A 152 -18.34 -19.62 13.98
N ASP A 153 -18.43 -19.64 15.31
CA ASP A 153 -17.40 -19.12 16.23
C ASP A 153 -17.18 -17.60 16.20
N GLY A 154 -17.96 -16.85 15.42
CA GLY A 154 -17.83 -15.40 15.31
C GLY A 154 -18.41 -14.65 16.51
N VAL A 155 -17.91 -13.44 16.74
CA VAL A 155 -18.43 -12.55 17.81
C VAL A 155 -18.71 -11.17 17.24
N ALA A 156 -19.94 -10.69 17.34
CA ALA A 156 -20.35 -9.35 16.92
C ALA A 156 -20.79 -8.52 18.14
N LEU A 157 -20.09 -7.43 18.42
CA LEU A 157 -20.33 -6.56 19.57
C LEU A 157 -20.80 -5.18 19.13
N GLY A 158 -22.03 -4.82 19.51
CA GLY A 158 -22.66 -3.54 19.24
C GLY A 158 -23.65 -3.56 18.08
N SER A 159 -24.56 -2.58 18.10
CA SER A 159 -25.57 -2.39 17.05
C SER A 159 -24.94 -2.31 15.66
N TYR A 160 -25.49 -3.04 14.68
CA TYR A 160 -24.98 -3.11 13.30
C TYR A 160 -23.57 -3.68 13.13
N SER A 161 -22.94 -4.24 14.17
CA SER A 161 -21.71 -5.01 13.99
C SER A 161 -22.00 -6.29 13.22
N LYS A 162 -21.07 -6.72 12.36
CA LYS A 162 -21.20 -7.97 11.61
C LYS A 162 -19.93 -8.79 11.69
N ALA A 163 -20.03 -10.02 12.16
CA ALA A 163 -18.97 -11.02 12.13
C ALA A 163 -19.26 -12.02 11.00
N ASP A 164 -18.56 -11.86 9.87
CA ASP A 164 -18.69 -12.68 8.67
C ASP A 164 -17.35 -13.23 8.15
N THR A 165 -16.25 -12.94 8.85
CA THR A 165 -14.91 -13.44 8.51
C THR A 165 -14.64 -14.78 9.20
N LYS A 166 -14.45 -15.84 8.40
CA LYS A 166 -14.12 -17.20 8.86
C LYS A 166 -12.71 -17.29 9.48
N ALA A 167 -12.44 -18.40 10.17
CA ALA A 167 -11.10 -18.78 10.60
C ALA A 167 -10.12 -18.90 9.40
N GLY A 168 -8.82 -18.79 9.68
CA GLY A 168 -7.73 -18.93 8.71
C GLY A 168 -7.47 -17.69 7.85
N GLN A 169 -8.34 -16.68 7.93
CA GLN A 169 -8.16 -15.39 7.26
C GLN A 169 -7.05 -14.58 7.95
N LEU A 170 -6.42 -13.71 7.17
CA LEU A 170 -5.41 -12.79 7.68
C LEU A 170 -6.04 -11.86 8.72
N GLY A 171 -5.37 -11.70 9.85
CA GLY A 171 -5.81 -10.82 10.92
C GLY A 171 -4.67 -9.97 11.50
N TYR A 172 -4.97 -9.25 12.57
CA TYR A 172 -3.98 -8.48 13.33
C TYR A 172 -3.60 -9.18 14.64
N LEU A 173 -2.31 -9.46 14.84
CA LEU A 173 -1.75 -9.85 16.13
C LEU A 173 -0.71 -8.81 16.55
N GLY A 174 -1.00 -8.05 17.61
CA GLY A 174 -0.17 -6.94 18.07
C GLY A 174 1.23 -7.32 18.60
N ASN A 175 1.57 -8.61 18.61
CA ASN A 175 2.87 -9.13 19.06
C ASN A 175 3.40 -10.24 18.13
N SER A 176 3.18 -10.15 16.82
CA SER A 176 3.86 -11.04 15.88
C SER A 176 5.35 -10.67 15.83
N SER A 177 6.17 -11.42 16.57
CA SER A 177 7.63 -11.28 16.59
C SER A 177 8.33 -12.11 15.51
N ASP A 178 7.59 -12.99 14.81
CA ASP A 178 8.15 -13.95 13.85
C ASP A 178 8.09 -13.48 12.39
N GLY A 179 7.52 -12.29 12.14
CA GLY A 179 7.40 -11.71 10.81
C GLY A 179 6.47 -12.48 9.87
N ARG A 180 5.73 -13.49 10.35
CA ARG A 180 4.67 -14.19 9.63
C ARG A 180 3.37 -13.41 9.77
N GLU A 181 2.58 -13.45 8.70
CA GLU A 181 1.21 -12.92 8.73
C GLU A 181 0.36 -13.80 9.66
N TRP A 182 -0.25 -13.21 10.69
CA TRP A 182 -1.09 -13.95 11.60
C TRP A 182 -2.41 -14.36 10.95
N ARG A 183 -2.81 -15.61 11.17
CA ARG A 183 -4.09 -16.18 10.75
C ARG A 183 -4.83 -16.68 11.98
N ALA A 184 -6.06 -16.21 12.16
CA ALA A 184 -6.87 -16.61 13.30
C ALA A 184 -7.27 -18.09 13.19
N THR A 185 -7.32 -18.81 14.33
CA THR A 185 -7.82 -20.20 14.36
C THR A 185 -9.34 -20.28 14.52
N ARG A 186 -10.00 -19.16 14.86
CA ARG A 186 -11.46 -19.01 14.95
C ARG A 186 -11.92 -17.81 14.11
N ALA A 187 -13.22 -17.71 13.90
CA ALA A 187 -13.82 -16.58 13.19
C ALA A 187 -13.61 -15.24 13.93
N ALA A 188 -13.84 -14.15 13.22
CA ALA A 188 -13.50 -12.82 13.71
C ALA A 188 -14.39 -12.35 14.86
N LEU A 189 -13.77 -11.56 15.74
CA LEU A 189 -14.43 -10.59 16.60
C LEU A 189 -14.64 -9.29 15.82
N SER A 190 -15.88 -8.84 15.71
CA SER A 190 -16.27 -7.63 15.00
C SER A 190 -16.96 -6.62 15.90
N VAL A 191 -16.57 -5.35 15.76
CA VAL A 191 -17.18 -4.18 16.43
C VAL A 191 -17.81 -3.21 15.42
N GLY A 192 -17.98 -3.64 14.17
CA GLY A 192 -18.63 -2.84 13.14
C GLY A 192 -18.94 -3.63 11.88
N ASP A 193 -19.36 -2.93 10.84
CA ASP A 193 -19.54 -3.48 9.51
C ASP A 193 -19.26 -2.37 8.49
N THR A 194 -18.38 -2.66 7.54
CA THR A 194 -18.07 -1.74 6.42
C THR A 194 -18.33 -2.38 5.06
N SER A 195 -18.85 -3.62 5.05
CA SER A 195 -19.04 -4.44 3.86
C SER A 195 -19.86 -3.73 2.79
N SER A 196 -19.41 -3.83 1.53
CA SER A 196 -20.11 -3.29 0.36
C SER A 196 -21.53 -3.83 0.20
N SER A 197 -21.82 -5.01 0.74
CA SER A 197 -23.15 -5.62 0.73
C SER A 197 -24.14 -5.01 1.73
N THR A 198 -23.66 -4.26 2.72
CA THR A 198 -24.49 -3.67 3.76
C THR A 198 -24.93 -2.26 3.33
N PRO A 199 -26.21 -1.86 3.50
CA PRO A 199 -26.65 -0.50 3.20
C PRO A 199 -25.75 0.55 3.87
N ALA A 200 -25.39 1.61 3.15
CA ALA A 200 -24.45 2.61 3.66
C ALA A 200 -24.90 3.24 4.99
N SER A 201 -26.21 3.39 5.19
CA SER A 201 -26.81 3.89 6.44
C SER A 201 -26.64 2.96 7.65
N MET A 202 -26.31 1.68 7.42
CA MET A 202 -26.11 0.67 8.46
C MET A 202 -24.63 0.32 8.67
N ARG A 203 -23.72 0.89 7.87
CA ARG A 203 -22.28 0.67 8.07
C ARG A 203 -21.79 1.48 9.25
N VAL A 204 -21.13 0.80 10.17
CA VAL A 204 -20.61 1.41 11.39
C VAL A 204 -19.19 0.95 11.63
N THR A 205 -18.39 1.85 12.18
CA THR A 205 -17.09 1.51 12.74
C THR A 205 -17.07 1.95 14.20
N ARG A 206 -16.32 1.23 15.03
CA ARG A 206 -16.13 1.58 16.43
C ARG A 206 -14.65 1.61 16.75
N GLN A 207 -14.28 2.56 17.60
CA GLN A 207 -12.93 2.63 18.15
C GLN A 207 -12.78 1.60 19.28
N ILE A 208 -11.63 0.94 19.32
CA ILE A 208 -11.15 0.19 20.48
C ILE A 208 -10.14 1.10 21.18
N THR A 209 -10.49 1.61 22.36
CA THR A 209 -9.67 2.56 23.12
C THR A 209 -8.85 1.84 24.20
N GLY A 210 -7.88 2.54 24.81
CA GLY A 210 -7.07 2.00 25.91
C GLY A 210 -5.99 0.99 25.49
N LEU A 211 -5.77 0.79 24.19
CA LEU A 211 -4.66 -0.01 23.69
C LEU A 211 -3.35 0.76 23.89
N THR A 212 -2.54 0.34 24.85
CA THR A 212 -1.19 0.89 25.10
C THR A 212 -0.16 0.08 24.29
N GLY A 213 0.82 0.77 23.71
CA GLY A 213 1.63 0.21 22.62
C GLY A 213 1.20 0.81 21.28
N THR A 214 2.12 1.51 20.64
CA THR A 214 1.87 2.51 19.59
C THR A 214 1.06 1.98 18.40
N LYS A 215 -0.17 2.48 18.26
CA LYS A 215 -1.03 2.45 17.05
C LYS A 215 -1.42 1.05 16.55
N VAL A 216 -2.67 0.89 16.13
CA VAL A 216 -2.98 -0.05 15.03
C VAL A 216 -2.28 0.50 13.80
N THR A 217 -1.00 0.18 13.66
CA THR A 217 -0.17 0.64 12.56
C THR A 217 -0.46 -0.29 11.39
N TYR A 218 -0.79 0.24 10.21
CA TYR A 218 -0.56 -0.48 8.96
C TYR A 218 0.94 -0.78 8.92
N GLY A 219 1.34 -1.93 9.48
CA GLY A 219 2.68 -2.16 10.00
C GLY A 219 3.71 -2.19 8.89
N ILE A 220 4.26 -1.03 8.53
CA ILE A 220 5.54 -1.00 7.85
C ILE A 220 6.56 -1.38 8.92
N ASP A 221 6.98 -2.64 8.91
CA ASP A 221 8.09 -3.14 9.71
C ASP A 221 9.32 -2.27 9.43
N LYS A 222 9.71 -1.45 10.41
CA LYS A 222 10.81 -0.49 10.28
C LYS A 222 12.11 -1.18 9.91
N THR A 223 12.35 -2.39 10.41
CA THR A 223 13.55 -3.17 10.11
C THR A 223 13.51 -3.66 8.68
N LYS A 224 12.38 -4.20 8.21
CA LYS A 224 12.21 -4.60 6.80
C LYS A 224 12.25 -3.41 5.84
N LEU A 225 11.71 -2.25 6.23
CA LEU A 225 11.80 -1.02 5.44
C LEU A 225 13.25 -0.54 5.35
N VAL A 226 13.96 -0.51 6.47
CA VAL A 226 15.39 -0.15 6.51
C VAL A 226 16.22 -1.15 5.69
N GLN A 227 15.95 -2.46 5.79
CA GLN A 227 16.61 -3.49 4.99
C GLN A 227 16.27 -3.40 3.50
N ASN A 228 15.03 -3.07 3.13
CA ASN A 228 14.66 -2.86 1.74
C ASN A 228 15.32 -1.60 1.16
N ILE A 229 15.36 -0.50 1.93
CA ILE A 229 16.01 0.74 1.49
C ILE A 229 17.53 0.56 1.43
N ILE A 230 18.16 0.17 2.53
CA ILE A 230 19.64 0.11 2.64
C ILE A 230 20.21 -1.12 1.96
N GLY A 231 19.54 -2.26 2.06
CA GLY A 231 19.98 -3.51 1.45
C GLY A 231 19.58 -3.61 -0.01
N SER A 232 18.28 -3.73 -0.31
CA SER A 232 17.82 -4.09 -1.65
C SER A 232 17.96 -2.94 -2.66
N VAL A 233 17.42 -1.77 -2.33
CA VAL A 233 17.39 -0.61 -3.26
C VAL A 233 18.78 -0.04 -3.47
N ILE A 234 19.56 0.23 -2.42
CA ILE A 234 20.91 0.77 -2.58
C ILE A 234 21.85 -0.24 -3.27
N ASN A 235 21.78 -1.54 -2.96
CA ASN A 235 22.60 -2.51 -3.69
C ASN A 235 22.17 -2.65 -5.16
N GLN A 236 20.87 -2.57 -5.49
CA GLN A 236 20.44 -2.52 -6.88
C GLN A 236 20.91 -1.27 -7.61
N ILE A 237 20.91 -0.11 -6.94
CA ILE A 237 21.46 1.14 -7.48
C ILE A 237 22.96 1.01 -7.75
N ASN A 238 23.71 0.42 -6.82
CA ASN A 238 25.17 0.36 -6.91
C ASN A 238 25.69 -0.79 -7.79
N ASN A 239 25.00 -1.93 -7.80
CA ASN A 239 25.50 -3.18 -8.39
C ASN A 239 24.55 -3.79 -9.44
N GLY A 240 23.36 -3.22 -9.63
CA GLY A 240 22.39 -3.71 -10.61
C GLY A 240 22.83 -3.43 -12.05
N SER A 241 22.49 -4.35 -12.96
CA SER A 241 22.72 -4.19 -14.40
C SER A 241 21.70 -3.28 -15.09
N THR A 242 20.58 -2.98 -14.42
CA THR A 242 19.52 -2.12 -14.94
C THR A 242 19.94 -0.65 -14.81
N PRO A 243 20.13 0.09 -15.91
CA PRO A 243 20.54 1.49 -15.84
C PRO A 243 19.47 2.34 -15.14
N ILE A 244 19.91 3.28 -14.31
CA ILE A 244 19.03 4.32 -13.74
C ILE A 244 18.81 5.38 -14.83
N THR A 245 17.69 5.30 -15.54
CA THR A 245 17.43 6.09 -16.76
C THR A 245 16.86 7.48 -16.51
N ASN A 246 16.56 7.84 -15.25
CA ASN A 246 15.97 9.12 -14.87
C ASN A 246 16.94 10.08 -14.15
N VAL A 247 18.23 9.76 -14.09
CA VAL A 247 19.25 10.69 -13.58
C VAL A 247 19.60 11.69 -14.68
N GLN A 248 19.05 12.90 -14.61
CA GLN A 248 19.49 14.02 -15.44
C GLN A 248 20.69 14.71 -14.77
N ALA A 249 21.90 14.21 -14.98
CA ALA A 249 23.11 14.96 -14.66
C ALA A 249 23.39 15.96 -15.80
N LYS A 250 23.03 17.23 -15.62
CA LYS A 250 23.34 18.29 -16.60
C LYS A 250 24.72 18.87 -16.30
N PHE A 251 25.77 18.31 -16.91
CA PHE A 251 27.09 18.95 -16.94
C PHE A 251 27.16 19.92 -18.11
N LYS A 252 27.28 21.22 -17.84
CA LYS A 252 27.48 22.26 -18.86
C LYS A 252 28.97 22.56 -18.96
N ILE A 253 29.57 22.26 -20.10
CA ILE A 253 30.88 22.81 -20.48
C ILE A 253 30.58 23.92 -21.49
N ALA A 254 30.94 25.17 -21.16
CA ALA A 254 30.75 26.29 -22.07
C ALA A 254 31.83 26.23 -23.16
N ASP A 255 31.41 26.17 -24.42
CA ASP A 255 32.24 26.43 -25.59
C ASP A 255 31.89 27.83 -26.13
N ALA A 256 32.86 28.53 -26.74
CA ALA A 256 32.67 29.84 -27.36
C ALA A 256 31.89 29.78 -28.69
N GLY A 257 31.60 28.58 -29.21
CA GLY A 257 30.74 28.36 -30.38
C GLY A 257 29.24 28.26 -30.06
N THR A 258 28.39 28.68 -30.98
CA THR A 258 26.91 28.78 -30.83
C THR A 258 26.15 27.44 -30.74
N GLY A 259 26.83 26.31 -30.54
CA GLY A 259 26.22 24.98 -30.54
C GLY A 259 26.45 24.24 -29.22
N THR A 260 25.36 23.94 -28.50
CA THR A 260 25.39 23.03 -27.34
C THR A 260 25.69 21.61 -27.83
N LYS A 261 26.73 20.95 -27.31
CA LYS A 261 26.97 19.51 -27.50
C LYS A 261 26.58 18.77 -26.22
N THR A 262 25.74 17.74 -26.34
CA THR A 262 25.38 16.85 -25.23
C THR A 262 26.49 15.84 -25.00
N ILE A 263 26.95 15.68 -23.77
CA ILE A 263 27.94 14.65 -23.38
C ILE A 263 27.19 13.54 -22.65
N THR A 264 27.25 12.31 -23.15
CA THR A 264 26.63 11.14 -22.52
C THR A 264 27.66 10.40 -21.65
N ALA A 265 27.37 10.21 -20.37
CA ALA A 265 28.18 9.32 -19.52
C ALA A 265 27.76 7.87 -19.77
N ASP A 266 28.35 7.24 -20.78
CA ASP A 266 28.11 5.83 -21.10
C ASP A 266 29.10 4.89 -20.39
N LYS A 267 28.60 3.84 -19.73
CA LYS A 267 29.39 2.75 -19.13
C LYS A 267 30.08 1.88 -20.20
N THR A 268 29.58 1.89 -21.45
CA THR A 268 30.11 1.06 -22.55
C THR A 268 31.13 1.75 -23.46
N GLY A 269 31.56 2.97 -23.12
CA GLY A 269 32.87 3.47 -23.53
C GLY A 269 33.02 3.98 -24.97
N THR A 270 31.96 4.50 -25.60
CA THR A 270 32.07 5.00 -26.98
C THR A 270 32.07 6.53 -27.15
N GLU A 271 31.78 7.32 -26.11
CA GLU A 271 31.82 8.80 -26.20
C GLU A 271 32.76 9.41 -25.15
N THR A 272 34.08 9.29 -25.38
CA THR A 272 35.08 10.08 -24.64
C THR A 272 35.18 11.47 -25.26
N ILE A 273 35.24 12.51 -24.44
CA ILE A 273 35.58 13.88 -24.89
C ILE A 273 36.90 13.81 -25.65
N LYS A 274 36.84 14.02 -26.97
CA LYS A 274 38.03 14.02 -27.84
C LYS A 274 38.48 15.46 -28.02
N PHE A 275 39.58 15.81 -27.37
CA PHE A 275 40.30 17.04 -27.66
C PHE A 275 41.20 16.75 -28.85
N GLU A 276 40.94 17.35 -30.01
CA GLU A 276 41.77 17.23 -31.21
C GLU A 276 42.59 18.51 -31.40
N GLY A 277 43.85 18.38 -31.80
CA GLY A 277 44.59 19.49 -32.41
C GLY A 277 44.22 19.65 -33.88
N ASP A 278 44.89 20.55 -34.60
CA ASP A 278 44.68 20.72 -36.06
C ASP A 278 45.13 19.51 -36.90
N GLY A 279 45.76 18.51 -36.25
CA GLY A 279 46.23 17.28 -36.86
C GLY A 279 47.49 17.44 -37.71
N THR A 280 48.00 18.66 -37.87
CA THR A 280 49.14 18.99 -38.74
C THR A 280 50.33 19.55 -37.96
N TYR A 281 50.12 20.55 -37.11
CA TYR A 281 51.16 21.17 -36.29
C TYR A 281 50.87 21.02 -34.81
N ILE A 282 49.61 20.95 -34.41
CA ILE A 282 49.20 20.79 -33.03
C ILE A 282 48.62 19.39 -32.83
N THR A 283 49.18 18.67 -31.87
CA THR A 283 48.65 17.40 -31.38
C THR A 283 48.20 17.54 -29.94
N SER A 284 47.21 16.76 -29.55
CA SER A 284 46.65 16.73 -28.20
C SER A 284 46.77 15.33 -27.62
N ALA A 285 47.06 15.25 -26.33
CA ALA A 285 47.08 14.01 -25.57
C ALA A 285 46.39 14.19 -24.22
N MET A 286 45.54 13.24 -23.86
CA MET A 286 45.00 13.16 -22.50
C MET A 286 46.05 12.49 -21.59
N THR A 287 46.42 13.17 -20.51
CA THR A 287 47.34 12.66 -19.50
C THR A 287 46.65 12.52 -18.14
N ALA A 288 47.32 11.93 -17.16
CA ALA A 288 46.82 11.85 -15.78
C ALA A 288 46.53 13.23 -15.16
N ASN A 289 47.13 14.30 -15.67
CA ASN A 289 46.96 15.67 -15.19
C ASN A 289 46.09 16.55 -16.11
N GLY A 290 45.36 15.95 -17.06
CA GLY A 290 44.49 16.65 -18.00
C GLY A 290 45.02 16.69 -19.44
N VAL A 291 44.44 17.58 -20.25
CA VAL A 291 44.76 17.73 -21.68
C VAL A 291 46.07 18.47 -21.86
N LYS A 292 47.02 17.85 -22.56
CA LYS A 292 48.27 18.46 -22.96
C LYS A 292 48.26 18.69 -24.45
N TYR A 293 48.58 19.91 -24.89
CA TYR A 293 48.84 20.24 -26.28
C TYR A 293 50.34 20.26 -26.54
N SER A 294 50.76 19.76 -27.70
CA SER A 294 52.13 19.82 -28.19
C SER A 294 52.18 20.39 -29.60
N LEU A 295 53.23 21.18 -29.86
CA LEU A 295 53.56 21.69 -31.19
C LEU A 295 54.61 20.78 -31.83
N ASP A 296 54.34 20.27 -33.02
CA ASP A 296 55.34 19.63 -33.87
C ASP A 296 56.22 20.71 -34.51
N THR A 297 57.33 21.00 -33.83
CA THR A 297 58.28 22.02 -34.28
C THR A 297 59.01 21.62 -35.56
N ALA A 298 59.14 20.32 -35.85
CA ALA A 298 59.83 19.86 -37.06
C ALA A 298 58.93 20.07 -38.28
N ALA A 299 57.66 19.68 -38.19
CA ALA A 299 56.66 19.94 -39.23
C ALA A 299 56.51 21.45 -39.48
N LEU A 300 56.42 22.25 -38.41
CA LEU A 300 56.32 23.71 -38.53
C LEU A 300 57.57 24.32 -39.21
N ASN A 301 58.77 23.94 -38.77
CA ASN A 301 60.01 24.48 -39.35
C ASN A 301 60.18 24.06 -40.80
N ASN A 302 59.78 22.85 -41.19
CA ASN A 302 59.81 22.41 -42.59
C ASN A 302 58.80 23.19 -43.45
N ALA A 303 57.60 23.47 -42.95
CA ALA A 303 56.62 24.28 -43.66
C ALA A 303 57.12 25.71 -43.89
N ILE A 304 57.69 26.33 -42.84
CA ILE A 304 58.27 27.68 -42.93
C ILE A 304 59.51 27.70 -43.84
N GLY A 305 60.42 26.75 -43.66
CA GLY A 305 61.67 26.65 -44.43
C GLY A 305 61.45 26.29 -45.90
N GLY A 306 60.49 25.42 -46.19
CA GLY A 306 60.10 25.06 -47.56
C GLY A 306 59.45 26.21 -48.33
N ALA A 307 58.74 27.10 -47.64
CA ALA A 307 58.20 28.33 -48.21
C ALA A 307 59.28 29.40 -48.47
N ALA A 308 60.46 29.28 -47.87
CA ALA A 308 61.58 30.22 -48.02
C ALA A 308 62.54 29.86 -49.18
N ASN A 309 62.06 29.17 -50.22
CA ASN A 309 62.82 28.86 -51.43
C ASN A 309 62.63 29.97 -52.48
N TRP A 310 63.71 30.67 -52.85
CA TRP A 310 63.68 31.76 -53.82
C TRP A 310 64.35 31.31 -55.13
N THR A 311 63.74 31.55 -56.29
CA THR A 311 64.39 31.27 -57.58
C THR A 311 64.97 32.54 -58.18
N VAL A 312 66.26 32.51 -58.53
CA VAL A 312 66.86 33.50 -59.44
C VAL A 312 67.00 32.86 -60.82
N LYS A 313 66.66 33.62 -61.86
CA LYS A 313 66.75 33.21 -63.27
C LYS A 313 67.40 34.32 -64.07
N ASP A 314 68.17 33.96 -65.09
CA ASP A 314 68.54 34.89 -66.16
C ASP A 314 67.53 34.80 -67.32
N ASN A 315 67.80 35.55 -68.39
CA ASN A 315 66.99 35.57 -69.61
C ASN A 315 67.85 35.23 -70.85
N GLU A 316 68.89 34.41 -70.70
CA GLU A 316 69.78 34.04 -71.80
C GLU A 316 69.11 33.05 -72.78
N SER A 317 69.51 33.09 -74.06
CA SER A 317 68.98 32.24 -75.13
C SER A 317 70.10 31.40 -75.74
N PRO A 318 69.88 30.12 -76.10
CA PRO A 318 68.58 29.41 -76.11
C PRO A 318 68.19 28.73 -74.80
N THR A 319 69.03 28.78 -73.75
CA THR A 319 68.78 28.06 -72.49
C THR A 319 69.00 28.98 -71.28
N PRO A 320 67.95 29.54 -70.68
CA PRO A 320 68.09 30.37 -69.49
C PRO A 320 68.62 29.59 -68.29
N GLY A 321 69.53 30.19 -67.52
CA GLY A 321 70.00 29.67 -66.26
C GLY A 321 68.97 29.88 -65.13
N SER A 322 68.90 28.92 -64.20
CA SER A 322 68.05 29.03 -63.01
C SER A 322 68.73 28.43 -61.79
N LYS A 323 68.61 29.12 -60.65
CA LYS A 323 69.11 28.65 -59.36
C LYS A 323 68.08 28.88 -58.25
N GLN A 324 67.78 27.82 -57.51
CA GLN A 324 67.08 27.90 -56.22
C GLN A 324 68.04 28.33 -55.12
N ILE A 325 67.60 29.26 -54.28
CA ILE A 325 68.33 29.81 -53.16
C ILE A 325 67.55 29.48 -51.89
N ASN A 326 68.22 28.82 -50.96
CA ASN A 326 67.74 28.51 -49.63
C ASN A 326 68.94 28.32 -48.69
N ALA A 327 68.69 27.92 -47.44
CA ALA A 327 69.73 27.72 -46.44
C ALA A 327 70.78 26.66 -46.85
N ALA A 328 70.38 25.62 -47.59
CA ALA A 328 71.29 24.56 -48.05
C ALA A 328 72.07 24.97 -49.32
N THR A 329 71.50 25.81 -50.17
CA THR A 329 72.10 26.28 -51.43
C THR A 329 72.12 27.82 -51.48
N PRO A 330 72.93 28.49 -50.65
CA PRO A 330 72.98 29.95 -50.62
C PRO A 330 73.38 30.54 -51.98
N LEU A 331 72.98 31.79 -52.23
CA LEU A 331 73.50 32.54 -53.37
C LEU A 331 74.93 32.95 -53.08
N VAL A 332 75.87 32.46 -53.88
CA VAL A 332 77.28 32.86 -53.81
C VAL A 332 77.58 33.64 -55.09
N VAL A 333 77.83 34.94 -54.95
CA VAL A 333 78.19 35.80 -56.09
C VAL A 333 79.71 35.88 -56.18
N LYS A 334 80.28 35.32 -57.25
CA LYS A 334 81.71 35.38 -57.54
C LYS A 334 81.99 36.44 -58.60
N GLY A 335 83.05 37.22 -58.41
CA GLY A 335 83.60 38.07 -59.47
C GLY A 335 84.61 37.28 -60.31
N GLU A 336 84.49 37.36 -61.63
CA GLU A 336 85.48 36.84 -62.60
C GLU A 336 86.02 37.98 -63.47
N ASN A 337 87.16 37.77 -64.13
CA ASN A 337 87.73 38.64 -65.17
C ASN A 337 87.79 40.14 -64.81
N GLY A 338 88.33 40.46 -63.64
CA GLY A 338 88.51 41.85 -63.22
C GLY A 338 87.29 42.48 -62.55
N VAL A 339 86.24 41.71 -62.25
CA VAL A 339 85.13 42.13 -61.38
C VAL A 339 85.40 41.71 -59.94
N THR A 340 85.16 42.60 -58.98
CA THR A 340 85.14 42.28 -57.54
C THR A 340 83.72 42.27 -57.02
N THR A 341 83.42 41.34 -56.12
CA THR A 341 82.10 41.23 -55.49
C THR A 341 82.25 41.20 -53.98
N LYS A 342 81.39 41.93 -53.26
CA LYS A 342 81.33 41.89 -51.80
C LYS A 342 79.87 41.91 -51.37
N VAL A 343 79.49 40.98 -50.51
CA VAL A 343 78.18 40.96 -49.84
C VAL A 343 78.42 41.23 -48.36
N ASP A 344 77.82 42.29 -47.84
CA ASP A 344 77.81 42.61 -46.41
C ASP A 344 76.42 43.15 -45.98
N THR A 345 76.33 43.74 -44.78
CA THR A 345 75.07 44.28 -44.25
C THR A 345 74.46 45.38 -45.10
N GLY A 346 75.23 46.02 -45.99
CA GLY A 346 74.76 47.03 -46.95
C GLY A 346 74.24 46.47 -48.27
N GLY A 347 74.32 45.16 -48.50
CA GLY A 347 73.88 44.48 -49.73
C GLY A 347 75.03 43.98 -50.60
N LEU A 348 74.76 43.76 -51.90
CA LEU A 348 75.77 43.34 -52.88
C LEU A 348 76.42 44.57 -53.52
N THR A 349 77.75 44.68 -53.38
CA THR A 349 78.56 45.64 -54.13
C THR A 349 79.33 44.91 -55.23
N ILE A 350 79.25 45.44 -56.45
CA ILE A 350 80.01 44.96 -57.62
C ILE A 350 80.97 46.08 -58.02
N GLY A 351 82.25 45.77 -58.06
CA GLY A 351 83.30 46.71 -58.44
C GLY A 351 84.18 46.16 -59.55
N LEU A 352 85.12 46.99 -60.01
CA LEU A 352 86.16 46.59 -60.94
C LEU A 352 87.51 46.54 -60.21
N ASN A 353 88.30 45.50 -60.47
CA ASN A 353 89.66 45.37 -60.00
C ASN A 353 90.59 46.15 -60.94
N GLY A 354 90.97 47.37 -60.53
CA GLY A 354 91.87 48.23 -61.29
C GLY A 354 93.26 47.64 -61.58
N ALA A 355 93.68 46.59 -60.87
CA ALA A 355 94.95 45.90 -61.15
C ALA A 355 94.85 44.85 -62.29
N ASN A 356 93.63 44.34 -62.57
CA ASN A 356 93.39 43.33 -63.61
C ASN A 356 92.80 43.91 -64.90
N LEU A 357 92.40 45.18 -64.89
CA LEU A 357 92.04 45.92 -66.09
C LEU A 357 93.33 46.43 -66.74
N SER A 358 93.70 45.90 -67.92
CA SER A 358 94.82 46.48 -68.67
C SER A 358 94.53 47.94 -68.99
N SER A 359 95.56 48.80 -68.96
CA SER A 359 95.47 50.25 -69.19
C SER A 359 95.15 50.62 -70.65
N THR A 360 94.33 49.83 -71.35
CA THR A 360 94.01 49.98 -72.76
C THR A 360 92.49 49.89 -72.95
N ILE A 361 91.74 50.83 -72.38
CA ILE A 361 90.40 51.13 -72.89
C ILE A 361 90.62 51.79 -74.25
N ASN A 362 90.66 50.99 -75.31
CA ASN A 362 90.83 51.52 -76.66
C ASN A 362 89.52 52.22 -77.03
N ASN A 363 89.57 53.55 -77.13
CA ASN A 363 88.46 54.39 -77.58
C ASN A 363 88.27 54.16 -79.09
N SER A 364 87.67 53.01 -79.45
CA SER A 364 87.41 52.67 -80.85
C SER A 364 86.26 53.53 -81.37
N SER A 365 86.51 54.32 -82.41
CA SER A 365 85.57 55.25 -83.04
C SER A 365 84.47 54.59 -83.89
N THR A 366 84.15 53.32 -83.62
CA THR A 366 83.01 52.60 -84.21
C THR A 366 82.31 51.82 -83.12
N VAL A 367 81.19 52.36 -82.65
CA VAL A 367 80.23 51.64 -81.81
C VAL A 367 79.26 50.95 -82.76
N ILE A 368 79.28 49.60 -82.77
CA ILE A 368 78.18 48.75 -83.24
C ILE A 368 77.34 48.40 -82.02
#